data_AF-A0A945L6J3-F1
#
_entry.id   AF-A0A945L6J3-F1
#
_cell.length_a   1.000
_cell.length_b   1.000
_cell.length_c   1.000
_cell.angle_alpha   90.00
_cell.angle_beta   90.00
_cell.angle_gamma   90.00
#
_symmetry.space_group_name_H-M   'P 1'
#
loop_
_entity.id
_entity.type
_entity.pdbx_description
1 polymer ?
#
loop_
_entity_poly.entity_id
_entity_poly.type
_entity_poly.pdbx_seq_one_letter_code
_entity_poly.pdbx_strand_id
1 'polypeptide(L)' 'GAQAVIDAMLSRKVQEDIPLNMFVYPVRADATLPEVFSNFTPVITNSTSLPPNQVSEQLASLLDTWGTVMNR' A
#
# COMPACT_ATOMS: atom_id res chain seq x y z
N GLY A 1 23.34 2.59 4.54
CA GLY A 1 22.57 3.69 5.16
C GLY A 1 21.09 3.50 4.91
N ALA A 2 20.24 4.40 5.38
CA ALA A 2 18.78 4.28 5.25
C ALA A 2 18.32 4.15 3.78
N GLN A 3 18.91 4.92 2.86
CA GLN A 3 18.61 4.80 1.43
C GLN A 3 18.81 3.38 0.90
N ALA A 4 19.93 2.73 1.27
CA ALA A 4 20.23 1.37 0.82
C ALA A 4 19.18 0.34 1.30
N VAL A 5 18.55 0.58 2.46
CA VAL A 5 17.44 -0.27 2.94
C VAL A 5 16.20 -0.07 2.07
N ILE A 6 15.87 1.19 1.75
CA ILE A 6 14.74 1.50 0.86
C ILE A 6 14.98 0.93 -0.54
N ASP A 7 16.19 1.07 -1.09
CA ASP A 7 16.56 0.51 -2.39
C ASP A 7 16.43 -1.02 -2.40
N ALA A 8 16.84 -1.68 -1.31
CA ALA A 8 16.66 -3.13 -1.15
C ALA A 8 15.17 -3.52 -1.10
N MET A 9 14.34 -2.77 -0.37
CA MET A 9 12.89 -3.01 -0.32
C MET A 9 12.21 -2.80 -1.69
N LEU A 10 12.72 -1.89 -2.51
CA LEU A 10 12.24 -1.62 -3.87
C LEU A 10 12.89 -2.53 -4.92
N SER A 11 13.72 -3.49 -4.52
CA SER A 11 14.28 -4.49 -5.43
C SER A 11 13.20 -5.47 -5.90
N ARG A 12 13.35 -5.99 -7.12
CA ARG A 12 12.43 -7.01 -7.67
C ARG A 12 12.28 -8.20 -6.73
N LYS A 13 13.39 -8.70 -6.18
CA LYS A 13 13.41 -9.84 -5.25
C LYS A 13 12.47 -9.62 -4.07
N VAL A 14 12.64 -8.52 -3.34
CA VAL A 14 11.79 -8.24 -2.17
C VAL A 14 10.33 -8.04 -2.60
N GLN A 15 10.11 -7.38 -3.74
CA GLN A 15 8.76 -7.12 -4.24
C GLN A 15 8.04 -8.41 -4.68
N GLU A 16 8.73 -9.41 -5.22
CA GLU A 16 8.16 -10.73 -5.53
C GLU A 16 7.87 -11.57 -4.26
N ASP A 17 8.56 -11.29 -3.16
CA ASP A 17 8.33 -11.93 -1.86
C ASP A 17 7.16 -11.31 -1.06
N ILE A 18 6.81 -10.05 -1.32
CA ILE A 18 5.73 -9.30 -0.63
C ILE A 18 4.38 -10.05 -0.64
N PRO A 19 3.88 -10.57 -1.77
CA PRO A 19 2.56 -11.20 -1.84
C PRO A 19 2.35 -12.34 -0.85
N LEU A 20 3.36 -13.19 -0.64
CA LEU A 20 3.23 -14.38 0.21
C LEU A 20 3.63 -14.13 1.67
N ASN A 21 4.34 -13.05 1.96
CA ASN A 21 4.77 -12.72 3.33
C ASN A 21 3.93 -11.61 3.98
N MET A 22 3.41 -10.68 3.18
CA MET A 22 2.66 -9.52 3.65
C MET A 22 1.21 -9.49 3.16
N PHE A 23 0.84 -10.41 2.25
CA PHE A 23 -0.52 -10.53 1.70
C PHE A 23 -1.03 -9.25 1.00
N VAL A 24 -0.13 -8.51 0.36
CA VAL A 24 -0.45 -7.28 -0.41
C VAL A 24 0.18 -7.34 -1.80
N TYR A 25 -0.32 -6.51 -2.73
CA TYR A 25 0.30 -6.35 -4.05
C TYR A 25 1.64 -5.61 -3.97
N PRO A 26 2.62 -5.99 -4.81
CA PRO A 26 3.88 -5.24 -4.91
C PRO A 26 3.62 -3.89 -5.56
N VAL A 27 4.47 -2.90 -5.24
CA VAL A 27 4.42 -1.59 -5.90
C VAL A 27 5.08 -1.61 -7.27
N ARG A 28 6.00 -2.56 -7.49
CA ARG A 28 6.66 -2.76 -8.77
C ARG A 28 5.73 -3.46 -9.77
N ALA A 29 5.50 -2.81 -10.90
CA ALA A 29 4.69 -3.37 -11.99
C ALA A 29 5.33 -4.58 -12.71
N ASP A 30 6.66 -4.74 -12.60
CA ASP A 30 7.41 -5.85 -13.20
C ASP A 30 7.64 -7.03 -12.23
N ALA A 31 7.06 -6.99 -11.03
CA ALA A 31 7.12 -8.10 -10.09
C ALA A 31 6.18 -9.23 -10.54
N THR A 32 6.71 -10.45 -10.58
CA THR A 32 5.93 -11.65 -10.91
C THR A 32 5.06 -12.03 -9.72
N LEU A 33 3.74 -12.16 -9.93
CA LEU A 33 2.84 -12.65 -8.89
C LEU A 33 2.85 -14.18 -8.84
N PRO A 34 3.01 -14.78 -7.65
CA PRO A 34 2.86 -16.22 -7.48
C PRO A 34 1.43 -16.68 -7.80
N GLU A 35 1.29 -17.84 -8.44
CA GLU A 35 -0.01 -18.37 -8.89
C GLU A 35 -1.02 -18.50 -7.73
N VAL A 36 -0.56 -18.98 -6.57
CA VAL A 36 -1.39 -19.10 -5.37
C VAL A 36 -1.95 -17.75 -4.93
N PHE A 37 -1.17 -16.67 -5.04
CA PHE A 37 -1.65 -15.33 -4.69
C PHE A 37 -2.69 -14.86 -5.69
N SER A 38 -2.44 -15.01 -7.00
CA SER A 38 -3.40 -14.62 -8.04
C SER A 38 -4.71 -15.42 -8.00
N ASN A 39 -4.67 -16.68 -7.56
CA ASN A 39 -5.86 -17.53 -7.48
C ASN A 39 -6.83 -17.10 -6.37
N PHE A 40 -6.32 -16.46 -5.31
CA PHE A 40 -7.10 -16.11 -4.12
C PHE A 40 -7.24 -14.60 -3.89
N THR A 41 -6.70 -13.77 -4.78
CA THR A 41 -6.82 -12.31 -4.68
C THR A 41 -7.58 -11.72 -5.87
N PRO A 42 -8.47 -10.75 -5.64
CA PRO A 42 -9.20 -10.11 -6.71
C PRO A 42 -8.28 -9.21 -7.54
N VAL A 43 -8.33 -9.34 -8.86
CA VAL A 43 -7.63 -8.42 -9.77
C VAL A 43 -8.25 -7.02 -9.62
N ILE A 44 -7.46 -6.08 -9.10
CA ILE A 44 -7.87 -4.69 -8.95
C ILE A 44 -7.81 -4.01 -10.33
N THR A 45 -8.94 -3.97 -11.03
CA THR A 45 -9.04 -3.33 -12.36
C THR A 45 -9.12 -1.81 -12.28
N ASN A 46 -9.74 -1.28 -11.22
CA ASN A 46 -9.88 0.15 -10.95
C ASN A 46 -9.58 0.43 -9.48
N SER A 47 -8.36 0.90 -9.19
CA SER A 47 -8.01 1.39 -7.86
C SER A 47 -8.36 2.87 -7.74
N THR A 48 -9.06 3.25 -6.66
CA THR A 48 -9.22 4.66 -6.30
C THR A 48 -8.07 5.06 -5.39
N SER A 49 -7.36 6.11 -5.76
CA SER A 49 -6.28 6.67 -4.95
C SER A 49 -6.61 8.11 -4.57
N LEU A 50 -6.29 8.49 -3.33
CA LEU A 50 -6.33 9.87 -2.86
C LEU A 50 -4.92 10.46 -2.94
N PRO A 51 -4.74 11.67 -3.50
CA PRO A 51 -3.45 12.35 -3.50
C PRO A 51 -2.89 12.51 -2.06
N PRO A 52 -1.61 12.16 -1.82
CA PRO A 52 -1.04 12.25 -0.48
C PRO A 52 -1.09 13.66 0.13
N ASN A 53 -0.94 14.70 -0.68
CA ASN A 53 -1.01 16.08 -0.22
C ASN A 53 -2.42 16.42 0.30
N GLN A 54 -3.46 15.96 -0.40
CA GLN A 54 -4.85 16.14 0.04
C GLN A 54 -5.06 15.51 1.42
N VAL A 55 -4.54 14.29 1.63
CA VAL A 55 -4.62 13.64 2.94
C VAL A 55 -3.90 14.46 4.00
N SER A 56 -2.69 14.94 3.73
CA SER A 56 -1.92 15.73 4.70
C SER A 56 -2.59 17.05 5.08
N GLU A 57 -3.23 17.73 4.12
CA GLU A 57 -3.94 18.99 4.34
C GLU A 57 -5.23 18.79 5.15
N GLN A 58 -5.92 17.67 4.94
CA GLN A 58 -7.25 17.41 5.53
C GLN A 58 -7.21 16.59 6.83
N LEU A 59 -6.08 15.92 7.13
CA LEU A 59 -5.98 14.97 8.23
C LEU A 59 -6.47 15.54 9.57
N ALA A 60 -6.05 16.76 9.91
CA ALA A 60 -6.43 17.39 11.18
C ALA A 60 -7.95 17.60 11.30
N SER A 61 -8.59 18.11 10.24
CA SER A 61 -10.04 18.35 10.22
C SER A 61 -10.84 17.03 10.22
N LEU A 62 -10.35 16.01 9.52
CA LEU A 62 -10.97 14.68 9.50
C LEU A 62 -10.94 14.04 10.89
N LEU A 63 -9.82 14.15 11.61
CA LEU A 63 -9.68 13.63 12.98
C LEU A 63 -10.59 14.36 13.97
N ASP A 64 -10.69 15.69 13.89
CA ASP A 64 -11.60 16.49 14.72
C ASP A 64 -13.08 16.14 14.48
N THR A 65 -13.46 16.04 13.21
CA THR A 65 -14.82 15.64 12.80
C THR A 65 -15.14 14.25 13.32
N TRP A 66 -14.20 13.30 13.16
CA TRP A 66 -14.36 11.95 13.68
C TRP A 66 -14.52 11.92 15.19
N GLY A 67 -13.70 12.67 15.94
CA GLY A 67 -13.81 12.79 17.39
C GLY A 67 -15.17 13.30 17.85
N THR A 68 -15.67 14.36 17.18
CA THR A 68 -16.98 14.94 17.44
C THR A 68 -18.12 13.96 17.16
N VAL A 69 -18.10 13.28 16.01
CA VAL A 69 -19.16 12.34 15.61
C VAL A 69 -19.17 11.09 16.49
N MET A 70 -17.99 10.57 16.84
CA MET A 70 -17.85 9.35 17.63
C MET A 70 -17.87 9.60 19.15
N ASN A 71 -18.05 10.86 19.57
CA ASN A 71 -18.09 11.30 20.97
C ASN A 71 -16.89 10.79 21.80
N ARG A 72 -15.68 11.05 21.27
CA ARG A 72 -14.40 10.73 21.91
C ARG A 72 -13.80 11.92 22.62
#